data_AF-A0A0C9WF08-F1
#
_entry.id   AF-A0A0C9WF08-F1
#
_cell.length_a   1.000
_cell.length_b   1.000
_cell.length_c   1.000
_cell.angle_alpha   90.00
_cell.angle_beta   90.00
_cell.angle_gamma   90.00
#
_symmetry.space_group_name_H-M   'P 1'
#
loop_
_entity.id
_entity.type
_entity.pdbx_description
1 polymer ?
#
loop_
_entity_poly.entity_id
_entity_poly.type
_entity_poly.pdbx_seq_one_letter_code
_entity_poly.pdbx_strand_id
1 'polypeptide(L)'
;MSSTQSSARRVEEEEDKKAENREADEERRKRIKKEQELAESSEIEWVRAGGILRDAFGRRDKARTERIRAELKLQEEEKQKMERWERYEERWRTVNASTTELVVFTDFPWPLRDQLLDRNLNQLTKQSISDFLFESLSVRSNTTTRKERIRSSLLRWHPDKMSSVLSRVVPGDAELVKEGIHAVFFVLKALQDAERTGQLVV
;
A
#
# COMPACT_ATOMS: atom_id res chain seq x y z
N MET A 1 10.16 -64.25 -26.89
CA MET A 1 10.21 -62.78 -27.05
C MET A 1 8.83 -62.09 -26.93
N SER A 2 7.75 -62.77 -26.50
CA SER A 2 6.38 -62.20 -26.52
C SER A 2 5.89 -61.58 -25.20
N SER A 3 6.41 -62.01 -24.03
CA SER A 3 5.93 -61.49 -22.74
C SER A 3 6.34 -60.06 -22.43
N THR A 4 7.49 -59.61 -22.92
CA THR A 4 8.03 -58.26 -22.61
C THR A 4 7.28 -57.14 -23.33
N GLN A 5 6.77 -57.39 -24.55
CA GLN A 5 5.96 -56.43 -25.30
C GLN A 5 4.54 -56.27 -24.73
N SER A 6 3.96 -57.34 -24.19
CA SER A 6 2.62 -57.30 -23.58
C SER A 6 2.62 -56.58 -22.23
N SER A 7 3.70 -56.70 -21.45
CA SER A 7 3.84 -55.97 -20.18
C SER A 7 4.09 -54.47 -20.38
N ALA A 8 4.84 -54.07 -21.41
CA ALA A 8 5.13 -52.66 -21.68
C ALA A 8 3.86 -51.88 -22.09
N ARG A 9 3.04 -52.44 -22.99
CA ARG A 9 1.75 -51.84 -23.40
C ARG A 9 0.77 -51.66 -22.26
N ARG A 10 0.76 -52.57 -21.29
CA ARG A 10 -0.17 -52.54 -20.15
C ARG A 10 0.21 -51.46 -19.13
N VAL A 11 1.51 -51.17 -19.00
CA VAL A 11 2.02 -50.07 -18.17
C VAL A 11 1.72 -48.72 -18.82
N GLU A 12 1.95 -48.61 -20.13
CA GLU A 12 1.65 -47.40 -20.91
C GLU A 12 0.15 -47.05 -20.86
N GLU A 13 -0.73 -48.05 -21.02
CA GLU A 13 -2.18 -47.83 -20.93
C GLU A 13 -2.67 -47.47 -19.52
N GLU A 14 -2.00 -47.94 -18.46
CA GLU A 14 -2.29 -47.52 -17.08
C GLU A 14 -1.76 -46.12 -16.79
N GLU A 15 -0.61 -45.73 -17.34
CA GLU A 15 -0.06 -44.38 -17.21
C GLU A 15 -0.92 -43.34 -17.93
N ASP A 16 -1.43 -43.66 -19.13
CA ASP A 16 -2.34 -42.81 -19.88
C ASP A 16 -3.67 -42.61 -19.14
N LYS A 17 -4.30 -43.69 -18.64
CA LYS A 17 -5.53 -43.60 -17.83
C LYS A 17 -5.31 -42.81 -16.54
N LYS A 18 -4.13 -42.93 -15.93
CA LYS A 18 -3.77 -42.19 -14.71
C LYS A 18 -3.51 -40.71 -15.01
N ALA A 19 -2.95 -40.38 -16.17
CA ALA A 19 -2.77 -39.02 -16.64
C ALA A 19 -4.12 -38.36 -16.94
N GLU A 20 -5.00 -39.04 -17.66
CA GLU A 20 -6.37 -38.58 -17.97
C GLU A 20 -7.19 -38.34 -16.70
N ASN A 21 -7.11 -39.24 -15.71
CA ASN A 21 -7.81 -39.08 -14.44
C ASN A 21 -7.26 -37.90 -13.61
N ARG A 22 -5.94 -37.63 -13.67
CA ARG A 22 -5.34 -36.45 -13.02
C ARG A 22 -5.80 -35.15 -13.68
N GLU A 23 -5.85 -35.12 -15.00
CA GLU A 23 -6.32 -33.95 -15.75
C GLU A 23 -7.80 -33.65 -15.44
N ALA A 24 -8.65 -34.68 -15.41
CA ALA A 24 -10.05 -34.57 -15.02
C ALA A 24 -10.23 -34.08 -13.56
N ASP A 25 -9.42 -34.58 -12.63
CA ASP A 25 -9.42 -34.13 -11.22
C ASP A 25 -8.95 -32.68 -11.08
N GLU A 26 -7.94 -32.26 -11.85
CA GLU A 26 -7.47 -30.88 -11.89
C GLU A 26 -8.53 -29.93 -12.45
N GLU A 27 -9.22 -30.32 -13.53
CA GLU A 27 -10.34 -29.54 -14.07
C GLU A 27 -11.48 -29.40 -13.07
N ARG A 28 -11.86 -30.49 -12.40
CA ARG A 28 -12.89 -30.46 -11.35
C ARG A 28 -12.49 -29.52 -10.22
N ARG A 29 -11.24 -29.56 -9.76
CA ARG A 29 -10.72 -28.64 -8.73
C ARG A 29 -10.75 -27.19 -9.21
N LYS A 30 -10.36 -26.92 -10.46
CA LYS A 30 -10.41 -25.56 -11.05
C LYS A 30 -11.84 -25.03 -11.14
N ARG A 31 -12.83 -25.87 -11.51
CA ARG A 31 -14.25 -25.48 -11.56
C ARG A 31 -14.80 -25.13 -10.18
N ILE A 32 -14.59 -26.01 -9.20
CA ILE A 32 -15.03 -25.78 -7.82
C ILE A 32 -14.42 -24.50 -7.26
N LYS A 33 -13.12 -24.28 -7.50
CA LYS A 33 -12.43 -23.07 -7.04
C LYS A 33 -13.04 -21.79 -7.64
N LYS A 34 -13.33 -21.79 -8.94
CA LYS A 34 -13.99 -20.65 -9.61
C LYS A 34 -15.39 -20.38 -9.07
N GLU A 35 -16.18 -21.43 -8.83
CA GLU A 35 -17.52 -21.29 -8.25
C GLU A 35 -17.47 -20.73 -6.83
N GLN A 36 -16.49 -21.17 -6.03
CA GLN A 36 -16.26 -20.63 -4.68
C GLN A 36 -15.86 -19.15 -4.73
N GLU A 37 -14.91 -18.78 -5.61
CA GLU A 37 -14.47 -17.39 -5.78
C GLU A 37 -15.63 -16.48 -6.21
N LEU A 38 -16.49 -16.94 -7.13
CA LEU A 38 -17.69 -16.20 -7.56
C LEU A 38 -18.73 -16.06 -6.46
N ALA A 39 -18.93 -17.12 -5.66
CA ALA A 39 -19.83 -17.07 -4.52
C ALA A 39 -19.33 -16.07 -3.48
N GLU A 40 -18.04 -16.13 -3.12
CA GLU A 40 -17.41 -15.19 -2.20
C GLU A 40 -17.45 -13.75 -2.71
N SER A 41 -17.15 -13.52 -3.99
CA SER A 41 -17.23 -12.18 -4.58
C SER A 41 -18.65 -11.64 -4.55
N SER A 42 -19.65 -12.47 -4.87
CA SER A 42 -21.06 -12.08 -4.85
C SER A 42 -21.54 -11.72 -3.44
N GLU A 43 -21.07 -12.42 -2.40
CA GLU A 43 -21.39 -12.12 -1.01
C GLU A 43 -20.75 -10.81 -0.54
N ILE A 44 -19.48 -10.60 -0.89
CA ILE A 44 -18.76 -9.36 -0.57
C ILE A 44 -19.44 -8.18 -1.27
N GLU A 45 -19.79 -8.30 -2.54
CA GLU A 45 -20.50 -7.28 -3.30
C GLU A 45 -21.89 -6.99 -2.71
N TRP A 46 -22.64 -8.03 -2.33
CA TRP A 46 -23.93 -7.87 -1.68
C TRP A 46 -23.83 -7.11 -0.36
N VAL A 47 -22.86 -7.45 0.48
CA VAL A 47 -22.63 -6.75 1.76
C VAL A 47 -22.14 -5.32 1.52
N ARG A 48 -21.28 -5.09 0.51
CA ARG A 48 -20.81 -3.76 0.10
C ARG A 48 -21.97 -2.88 -0.36
N ALA A 49 -22.97 -3.44 -1.05
CA ALA A 49 -24.20 -2.75 -1.44
C ALA A 49 -25.19 -2.51 -0.27
N GLY A 50 -24.85 -2.92 0.97
CA GLY A 50 -25.67 -2.72 2.16
C GLY A 50 -26.55 -3.94 2.52
N GLY A 51 -26.41 -5.05 1.80
CA GLY A 51 -27.14 -6.28 2.03
C GLY A 51 -26.83 -6.96 3.38
N ILE A 52 -27.68 -7.91 3.75
CA ILE A 52 -27.50 -8.83 4.87
C ILE A 52 -27.49 -10.25 4.30
N LEU A 53 -26.48 -11.04 4.67
CA LEU A 53 -26.37 -12.43 4.26
C LEU A 53 -27.42 -13.31 4.96
N ARG A 54 -27.76 -14.41 4.31
CA ARG A 54 -28.69 -15.41 4.84
C ARG A 54 -27.99 -16.76 4.98
N ASP A 55 -28.33 -17.49 6.04
CA ASP A 55 -27.87 -18.86 6.23
C ASP A 55 -28.65 -19.85 5.35
N ALA A 56 -28.27 -21.13 5.39
CA ALA A 56 -28.95 -22.20 4.66
C ALA A 56 -30.44 -22.37 5.05
N PHE A 57 -30.85 -21.80 6.19
CA PHE A 57 -32.24 -21.82 6.67
C PHE A 57 -32.99 -20.50 6.37
N GLY A 58 -32.38 -19.60 5.58
CA GLY A 58 -32.96 -18.32 5.19
C GLY A 58 -32.97 -17.24 6.29
N ARG A 59 -32.38 -17.52 7.45
CA ARG A 59 -32.26 -16.58 8.58
C ARG A 59 -31.11 -15.62 8.31
N ARG A 60 -31.20 -14.40 8.88
CA ARG A 60 -30.17 -13.37 8.72
C ARG A 60 -28.89 -13.78 9.46
N ASP A 61 -27.80 -13.95 8.73
CA ASP A 61 -26.48 -14.20 9.28
C ASP A 61 -25.79 -12.87 9.60
N LYS A 62 -26.08 -12.35 10.80
CA LYS A 62 -25.48 -11.09 11.28
C LYS A 62 -23.98 -11.23 11.49
N ALA A 63 -23.52 -12.35 12.05
CA ALA A 63 -22.11 -12.55 12.37
C ALA A 63 -21.24 -12.57 11.11
N ARG A 64 -21.67 -13.27 10.05
CA ARG A 64 -20.94 -13.30 8.77
C ARG A 64 -20.98 -11.94 8.07
N THR A 65 -22.15 -11.29 8.06
CA THR A 65 -22.30 -9.95 7.50
C THR A 65 -21.39 -8.93 8.21
N GLU A 66 -21.33 -8.95 9.55
CA GLU A 66 -20.49 -8.07 10.36
C GLU A 66 -18.99 -8.31 10.12
N ARG A 67 -18.56 -9.57 9.99
CA ARG A 67 -17.18 -9.90 9.64
C ARG A 67 -16.79 -9.33 8.27
N ILE A 68 -17.64 -9.50 7.26
CA ILE A 68 -17.38 -8.94 5.92
C ILE A 68 -17.36 -7.41 5.97
N ARG A 69 -18.28 -6.77 6.70
CA ARG A 69 -18.27 -5.30 6.88
C ARG A 69 -17.02 -4.82 7.57
N ALA A 70 -16.57 -5.50 8.62
CA ALA A 70 -15.36 -5.14 9.35
C ALA A 70 -14.12 -5.27 8.45
N GLU A 71 -14.03 -6.35 7.66
CA GLU A 71 -12.93 -6.54 6.70
C GLU A 71 -12.97 -5.49 5.58
N LEU A 72 -14.15 -5.20 5.00
CA LEU A 72 -14.32 -4.14 4.00
C LEU A 72 -13.92 -2.76 4.54
N LYS A 73 -14.31 -2.45 5.78
CA LYS A 73 -13.94 -1.20 6.44
C LYS A 73 -12.43 -1.10 6.62
N LEU A 74 -11.79 -2.18 7.07
CA LEU A 74 -10.34 -2.21 7.24
C LEU A 74 -9.60 -2.07 5.91
N GLN A 75 -10.05 -2.76 4.86
CA GLN A 75 -9.49 -2.64 3.52
C GLN A 75 -9.60 -1.21 2.97
N GLU A 76 -10.73 -0.55 3.20
CA GLU A 76 -10.92 0.84 2.79
C GLU A 76 -10.00 1.79 3.57
N GLU A 77 -9.83 1.59 4.88
CA GLU A 77 -8.87 2.35 5.69
C GLU A 77 -7.43 2.14 5.20
N GLU A 78 -7.02 0.90 4.91
CA GLU A 78 -5.71 0.57 4.36
C GLU A 78 -5.49 1.21 2.99
N LYS A 79 -6.49 1.14 2.11
CA LYS A 79 -6.47 1.78 0.79
C LYS A 79 -6.29 3.29 0.91
N GLN A 80 -7.02 3.96 1.79
CA GLN A 80 -6.89 5.40 2.01
C GLN A 80 -5.50 5.81 2.53
N LYS A 81 -4.86 4.96 3.33
CA LYS A 81 -3.47 5.18 3.78
C LYS A 81 -2.48 5.06 2.62
N MET A 82 -2.66 4.04 1.77
CA MET A 82 -1.82 3.84 0.59
C MET A 82 -2.00 4.94 -0.45
N GLU A 83 -3.24 5.32 -0.77
CA GLU A 83 -3.51 6.40 -1.73
C GLU A 83 -2.88 7.73 -1.31
N ARG A 84 -2.89 8.05 -0.02
CA ARG A 84 -2.22 9.27 0.48
C ARG A 84 -0.71 9.21 0.31
N TRP A 85 -0.10 8.05 0.55
CA TRP A 85 1.32 7.84 0.28
C TRP A 85 1.63 7.95 -1.23
N GLU A 86 0.79 7.37 -2.08
CA GLU A 86 0.95 7.41 -3.54
C GLU A 86 0.83 8.83 -4.09
N ARG A 87 -0.15 9.62 -3.62
CA ARG A 87 -0.28 11.06 -3.96
C ARG A 87 0.95 11.86 -3.55
N TYR A 88 1.55 11.55 -2.39
CA TYR A 88 2.80 12.17 -1.95
C TYR A 88 3.97 11.81 -2.88
N GLU A 89 4.13 10.53 -3.25
CA GLU A 89 5.16 10.11 -4.21
C GLU A 89 4.93 10.67 -5.61
N GLU A 90 3.68 10.84 -6.03
CA GLU A 90 3.33 11.47 -7.30
C GLU A 90 3.73 12.93 -7.33
N ARG A 91 3.43 13.70 -6.27
CA ARG A 91 3.89 15.10 -6.17
C ARG A 91 5.42 15.20 -6.22
N TRP A 92 6.12 14.28 -5.54
CA TRP A 92 7.58 14.18 -5.67
C TRP A 92 8.04 13.93 -7.11
N ARG A 93 7.36 13.03 -7.84
CA ARG A 93 7.65 12.76 -9.25
C ARG A 93 7.44 14.02 -10.10
N THR A 94 6.34 14.74 -9.91
CA THR A 94 6.06 15.99 -10.62
C THR A 94 7.14 17.04 -10.35
N VAL A 95 7.44 17.33 -9.08
CA VAL A 95 8.45 18.34 -8.71
C VAL A 95 9.85 17.99 -9.23
N ASN A 96 10.20 16.70 -9.28
CA ASN A 96 11.49 16.26 -9.82
C ASN A 96 11.53 16.23 -11.36
N ALA A 97 10.41 15.95 -12.02
CA ALA A 97 10.34 15.87 -13.48
C ALA A 97 10.28 17.26 -14.14
N SER A 98 9.55 18.22 -13.56
CA SER A 98 9.40 19.56 -14.12
C SER A 98 10.72 20.32 -14.08
N THR A 99 11.49 20.33 -15.17
CA THR A 99 12.81 21.00 -15.20
C THR A 99 12.72 22.50 -15.49
N THR A 100 11.61 22.96 -16.07
CA THR A 100 11.42 24.31 -16.61
C THR A 100 10.33 25.13 -15.91
N GLU A 101 9.48 24.49 -15.12
CA GLU A 101 8.36 25.17 -14.44
C GLU A 101 8.80 25.70 -13.07
N LEU A 102 8.36 26.90 -12.74
CA LEU A 102 8.56 27.47 -11.42
C LEU A 102 7.65 26.75 -10.41
N VAL A 103 8.24 26.34 -9.29
CA VAL A 103 7.55 25.61 -8.23
C VAL A 103 7.10 26.61 -7.17
N VAL A 104 5.83 26.56 -6.75
CA VAL A 104 5.35 27.37 -5.61
C VAL A 104 5.34 26.54 -4.32
N PHE A 105 5.21 27.21 -3.18
CA PHE A 105 5.18 26.58 -1.86
C PHE A 105 4.14 25.45 -1.75
N THR A 106 2.99 25.62 -2.38
CA THR A 106 1.88 24.66 -2.31
C THR A 106 2.15 23.39 -3.14
N ASP A 107 3.00 23.47 -4.16
CA ASP A 107 3.34 22.32 -5.01
C ASP A 107 4.31 21.36 -4.31
N PHE A 108 4.97 21.86 -3.27
CA PHE A 108 5.92 21.07 -2.51
C PHE A 108 5.24 19.89 -1.81
N PRO A 109 5.81 18.67 -1.93
CA PRO A 109 5.25 17.47 -1.33
C PRO A 109 5.56 17.42 0.16
N TRP A 110 4.99 18.33 0.97
CA TRP A 110 5.15 18.32 2.42
C TRP A 110 4.68 16.98 3.00
N PRO A 111 5.41 16.37 3.96
CA PRO A 111 5.08 15.06 4.51
C PRO A 111 3.97 15.19 5.56
N LEU A 112 2.78 15.57 5.11
CA LEU A 112 1.59 15.82 5.91
C LEU A 112 0.38 15.13 5.27
N ARG A 113 -0.62 14.84 6.11
CA ARG A 113 -1.91 14.29 5.66
C ARG A 113 -2.62 15.26 4.71
N ASP A 114 -2.69 16.52 5.12
CA ASP A 114 -3.33 17.61 4.40
C ASP A 114 -2.26 18.53 3.80
N GLN A 115 -2.61 19.18 2.69
CA GLN A 115 -1.70 20.07 1.98
C GLN A 115 -1.62 21.43 2.68
N LEU A 116 -0.41 22.00 2.77
CA LEU A 116 -0.18 23.32 3.36
C LEU A 116 -0.52 24.43 2.38
N LEU A 117 -1.81 24.74 2.25
CA LEU A 117 -2.31 25.81 1.39
C LEU A 117 -2.12 27.20 2.01
N ASP A 118 -2.04 27.28 3.34
CA ASP A 118 -2.00 28.51 4.13
C ASP A 118 -0.59 29.02 4.41
N ARG A 119 0.46 28.36 3.86
CA ARG A 119 1.87 28.71 4.09
C ARG A 119 2.29 28.64 5.57
N ASN A 120 1.54 27.91 6.39
CA ASN A 120 1.77 27.84 7.83
C ASN A 120 2.73 26.70 8.19
N LEU A 121 4.00 27.03 8.39
CA LEU A 121 5.04 26.08 8.76
C LEU A 121 4.85 25.45 10.14
N ASN A 122 4.03 26.04 11.02
CA ASN A 122 3.78 25.48 12.35
C ASN A 122 3.10 24.11 12.30
N GLN A 123 2.49 23.75 11.17
CA GLN A 123 1.91 22.43 10.95
C GLN A 123 2.96 21.33 10.72
N LEU A 124 4.22 21.70 10.40
CA LEU A 124 5.35 20.77 10.22
C LEU A 124 5.91 20.28 11.57
N THR A 125 5.03 19.82 12.44
CA THR A 125 5.40 19.30 13.75
C THR A 125 5.96 17.88 13.65
N LYS A 126 6.71 17.47 14.69
CA LYS A 126 7.20 16.09 14.81
C LYS A 126 6.06 15.07 14.68
N GLN A 127 4.93 15.32 15.34
CA GLN A 127 3.77 14.44 15.36
C GLN A 127 3.15 14.32 13.96
N SER A 128 2.83 15.44 13.33
CA SER A 128 2.14 15.45 12.04
C SER A 128 2.97 14.76 10.94
N ILE A 129 4.29 14.96 10.96
CA ILE A 129 5.21 14.32 10.03
C ILE A 129 5.38 12.84 10.35
N SER A 130 5.51 12.45 11.62
CA SER A 130 5.62 11.03 11.99
C SER A 130 4.36 10.25 11.66
N ASP A 131 3.19 10.82 11.95
CA ASP A 131 1.90 10.20 11.67
C ASP A 131 1.77 9.93 10.18
N PHE A 132 2.06 10.93 9.34
CA PHE A 132 2.01 10.77 7.90
C PHE A 132 3.01 9.72 7.39
N LEU A 133 4.29 9.81 7.81
CA LEU A 133 5.34 8.91 7.30
C LEU A 133 5.13 7.45 7.70
N PHE A 134 4.57 7.21 8.87
CA PHE A 134 4.43 5.85 9.43
C PHE A 134 3.04 5.26 9.25
N GLU A 135 2.03 6.06 8.92
CA GLU A 135 0.68 5.55 8.72
C GLU A 135 0.60 4.47 7.64
N SER A 136 1.30 4.65 6.51
CA SER A 136 1.34 3.63 5.44
C SER A 136 2.02 2.33 5.87
N LEU A 137 2.87 2.36 6.92
CA LEU A 137 3.53 1.16 7.46
C LEU A 137 2.57 0.26 8.23
N SER A 138 1.42 0.78 8.66
CA SER A 138 0.39 -0.02 9.34
C SER A 138 -0.44 -0.89 8.39
N VAL A 139 -0.27 -0.73 7.07
CA VAL A 139 -0.98 -1.51 6.05
C VAL A 139 -0.35 -2.90 5.96
N ARG A 140 -1.17 -3.95 5.98
CA ARG A 140 -0.72 -5.37 5.98
C ARG A 140 0.25 -5.72 4.85
N SER A 141 0.12 -5.08 3.69
CA SER A 141 0.98 -5.33 2.51
C SER A 141 2.31 -4.57 2.53
N ASN A 142 2.54 -3.68 3.50
CA ASN A 142 3.76 -2.87 3.54
C ASN A 142 4.94 -3.66 4.14
N THR A 143 6.02 -3.76 3.38
CA THR A 143 7.26 -4.44 3.80
C THR A 143 8.34 -3.48 4.29
N THR A 144 8.13 -2.17 4.18
CA THR A 144 9.11 -1.16 4.56
C THR A 144 9.17 -1.01 6.07
N THR A 145 10.38 -1.03 6.63
CA THR A 145 10.56 -0.78 8.06
C THR A 145 10.51 0.71 8.39
N ARG A 146 10.22 1.05 9.66
CA ARG A 146 10.26 2.44 10.16
C ARG A 146 11.64 3.07 9.92
N LYS A 147 12.72 2.32 10.18
CA LYS A 147 14.10 2.74 9.95
C LYS A 147 14.40 3.04 8.47
N GLU A 148 13.93 2.20 7.55
CA GLU A 148 14.09 2.43 6.10
C GLU A 148 13.32 3.66 5.63
N ARG A 149 12.08 3.84 6.10
CA ARG A 149 11.23 5.01 5.79
C ARG A 149 11.90 6.32 6.24
N ILE A 150 12.46 6.34 7.45
CA ILE A 150 13.19 7.51 7.96
C ILE A 150 14.44 7.76 7.13
N ARG A 151 15.23 6.72 6.83
CA ARG A 151 16.49 6.85 6.07
C ARG A 151 16.23 7.38 4.66
N SER A 152 15.26 6.83 3.94
CA SER A 152 14.93 7.29 2.58
C SER A 152 14.40 8.72 2.58
N SER A 153 13.56 9.08 3.55
CA SER A 153 13.04 10.44 3.71
C SER A 153 14.16 11.43 4.04
N LEU A 154 15.10 11.09 4.92
CA LEU A 154 16.26 11.93 5.24
C LEU A 154 17.15 12.21 4.03
N LEU A 155 17.41 11.18 3.22
CA LEU A 155 18.21 11.33 2.00
C LEU A 155 17.52 12.25 0.99
N ARG A 156 16.19 12.18 0.90
CA ARG A 156 15.39 13.00 0.00
C ARG A 156 15.31 14.45 0.46
N TRP A 157 15.03 14.69 1.75
CA TRP A 157 14.90 16.02 2.36
C TRP A 157 16.23 16.66 2.75
N HIS A 158 17.37 16.06 2.40
CA HIS A 158 18.67 16.63 2.72
C HIS A 158 18.84 17.99 2.00
N PRO A 159 19.27 19.06 2.69
CA PRO A 159 19.38 20.40 2.10
C PRO A 159 20.19 20.44 0.79
N ASP A 160 21.26 19.64 0.72
CA ASP A 160 22.08 19.46 -0.49
C ASP A 160 21.27 18.98 -1.71
N LYS A 161 20.44 17.95 -1.55
CA LYS A 161 19.59 17.43 -2.64
C LYS A 161 18.46 18.39 -2.99
N MET A 162 17.95 19.11 -1.98
CA MET A 162 16.87 20.07 -2.15
C MET A 162 17.31 21.38 -2.80
N SER A 163 18.61 21.68 -2.84
CA SER A 163 19.16 22.88 -3.49
C SER A 163 18.73 23.02 -4.96
N SER A 164 18.69 21.90 -5.70
CA SER A 164 18.25 21.85 -7.11
C SER A 164 16.76 22.13 -7.30
N VAL A 165 15.95 21.83 -6.29
CA VAL A 165 14.52 22.16 -6.30
C VAL A 165 14.33 23.62 -5.88
N LEU A 166 15.06 24.08 -4.86
CA LEU A 166 15.01 25.46 -4.35
C LEU A 166 15.38 26.50 -5.41
N SER A 167 16.29 26.20 -6.33
CA SER A 167 16.64 27.11 -7.43
C SER A 167 15.49 27.36 -8.42
N ARG A 168 14.47 26.49 -8.41
CA ARG A 168 13.26 26.59 -9.24
C ARG A 168 12.06 27.16 -8.49
N VAL A 169 12.20 27.45 -7.20
CA VAL A 169 11.11 28.02 -6.40
C VAL A 169 10.92 29.48 -6.76
N VAL A 170 9.66 29.93 -6.83
CA VAL A 170 9.37 31.36 -7.06
C VAL A 170 10.05 32.21 -5.98
N PRO A 171 10.63 33.38 -6.31
CA PRO A 171 11.39 34.18 -5.34
C PRO A 171 10.59 34.56 -4.08
N GLY A 172 9.27 34.73 -4.19
CA GLY A 172 8.39 35.04 -3.06
C GLY A 172 8.21 33.90 -2.05
N ASP A 173 8.51 32.65 -2.45
CA ASP A 173 8.33 31.46 -1.61
C ASP A 173 9.67 30.83 -1.20
N ALA A 174 10.79 31.28 -1.77
CA ALA A 174 12.10 30.64 -1.62
C ALA A 174 12.55 30.48 -0.15
N GLU A 175 12.48 31.55 0.65
CA GLU A 175 12.87 31.48 2.07
C GLU A 175 11.89 30.63 2.88
N LEU A 176 10.58 30.71 2.59
CA LEU A 176 9.57 29.92 3.28
C LEU A 176 9.73 28.41 2.99
N VAL A 177 9.98 28.05 1.73
CA VAL A 177 10.24 26.65 1.34
C VAL A 177 11.53 26.15 1.98
N LYS A 178 12.58 26.97 2.02
CA LYS A 178 13.85 26.63 2.66
C LYS A 178 13.69 26.39 4.17
N GLU A 179 12.95 27.25 4.85
CA GLU A 179 12.61 27.07 6.27
C GLU A 179 11.80 25.77 6.49
N GLY A 180 10.80 25.52 5.64
CA GLY A 180 10.03 24.27 5.68
C GLY A 180 10.88 23.02 5.45
N ILE A 181 11.82 23.04 4.49
CA ILE A 181 12.76 21.93 4.26
C ILE A 181 13.60 21.68 5.49
N HIS A 182 14.14 22.73 6.11
CA HIS A 182 14.91 22.60 7.34
C HIS A 182 14.06 22.04 8.49
N ALA A 183 12.83 22.52 8.67
CA ALA A 183 11.91 22.01 9.68
C ALA A 183 11.67 20.49 9.51
N VAL A 184 11.34 20.05 8.28
CA VAL A 184 11.17 18.62 7.97
C VAL A 184 12.45 17.84 8.23
N PHE A 185 13.60 18.34 7.79
CA PHE A 185 14.88 17.67 7.98
C PHE A 185 15.24 17.51 9.46
N PHE A 186 15.04 18.54 10.29
CA PHE A 186 15.29 18.47 11.72
C PHE A 186 14.36 17.48 12.42
N VAL A 187 13.07 17.45 12.04
CA VAL A 187 12.12 16.46 12.55
C VAL A 187 12.57 15.05 12.18
N LEU A 188 12.94 14.81 10.91
CA LEU A 188 13.42 13.51 10.46
C LEU A 188 14.70 13.07 11.19
N LYS A 189 15.60 14.01 11.49
CA LYS A 189 16.79 13.74 12.31
C LYS A 189 16.42 13.34 13.74
N ALA A 190 15.52 14.09 14.37
CA ALA A 190 15.02 13.73 15.69
C ALA A 190 14.32 12.35 15.71
N LEU A 191 13.59 11.99 14.65
CA LEU A 191 12.99 10.66 14.49
C LEU A 191 14.05 9.57 14.32
N GLN A 192 15.11 9.81 13.53
CA GLN A 192 16.23 8.87 13.38
C GLN A 192 16.96 8.64 14.71
N ASP A 193 17.19 9.70 15.48
CA ASP A 193 17.87 9.59 16.76
C ASP A 193 17.01 8.84 17.78
N ALA A 194 15.70 9.11 17.86
CA ALA A 194 14.77 8.39 18.72
C ALA A 194 14.69 6.89 18.37
N GLU A 195 14.68 6.55 17.07
CA GLU A 195 14.69 5.16 16.61
C GLU A 195 16.00 4.45 16.98
N ARG A 196 17.14 5.17 16.97
CA ARG A 196 18.44 4.64 17.37
C ARG A 196 18.54 4.44 18.89
N THR A 197 17.98 5.34 19.69
CA THR A 197 18.00 5.24 21.17
C THR A 197 16.93 4.31 21.73
N GLY A 198 16.02 3.79 20.88
CA GLY A 198 14.93 2.92 21.31
C GLY A 198 13.83 3.67 22.09
N GLN A 199 13.84 5.00 22.08
CA GLN A 199 12.75 5.79 22.62
C GLN A 199 11.57 5.73 21.64
N LEU A 200 10.58 4.90 21.96
CA LEU A 200 9.31 4.88 21.24
C LEU A 200 8.72 6.30 21.28
N VAL A 201 8.64 6.91 20.11
CA VAL A 201 7.91 8.17 19.90
C VAL A 201 6.44 7.83 20.05
N VAL A 202 5.91 8.10 21.25
CA VAL A 202 4.47 8.10 21.57
C VAL A 202 3.80 9.24 20.82
#